data_AF-A0A849I796-F1
#
_entry.id   AF-A0A849I796-F1
#
_cell.length_a   1.000
_cell.length_b   1.000
_cell.length_c   1.000
_cell.angle_alpha   90.00
_cell.angle_beta   90.00
_cell.angle_gamma   90.00
#
_symmetry.space_group_name_H-M   'P 1'
#
loop_
_entity.id
_entity.type
_entity.pdbx_description
1 polymer ?
#
loop_
_entity_poly.entity_id
_entity_poly.type
_entity_poly.pdbx_seq_one_letter_code
_entity_poly.pdbx_strand_id
1 'polypeptide(L)'
;MEILRIRTLRGPNVWSPHRSIEALVSCKAGSPEFAKRLRTLFPKIGPLDPEGSEAHALAVAALALQAQAGCRVAYLRTAKTRLPWEHFVVVEYSEEKVGRLAMERAVELCRAALDDAPFDADAAIAELAELDEDIRLGPSTGSIVSAAIDRGVPHFRLTEGSLVQFGWGFRQRRIQAAETDGDGAIAENIAQDKDLTKELLDAAGVPVPQGRVVRDAEDAWLAACEIGGPVVVKPRDGNQGKGIAVNISAREDVISSFHAASKVSEEVIVERYVPGSDYRLLVIGSKLVAAARRDPPHVIGDGMRTVRELVQEVNLDPRRGSGHATSLTRIPLDEIALATLARQGLEADSVPDKGRRVA
;
A
#
# COMPACT_ATOMS: atom_id res chain seq x y z
N MET A 1 -27.76 17.45 -17.35
CA MET A 1 -26.76 16.51 -17.90
C MET A 1 -27.13 15.06 -17.61
N GLU A 2 -27.03 14.20 -18.63
CA GLU A 2 -27.38 12.77 -18.55
C GLU A 2 -26.35 11.91 -19.30
N ILE A 3 -25.93 10.77 -18.71
CA ILE A 3 -25.11 9.77 -19.41
C ILE A 3 -26.05 8.86 -20.20
N LEU A 4 -25.94 8.91 -21.54
CA LEU A 4 -26.70 8.05 -22.45
C LEU A 4 -26.06 6.66 -22.57
N ARG A 5 -24.73 6.59 -22.50
CA ARG A 5 -23.97 5.33 -22.60
C ARG A 5 -22.60 5.47 -21.94
N ILE A 6 -22.15 4.43 -21.24
CA ILE A 6 -20.79 4.35 -20.70
C ILE A 6 -20.10 3.07 -21.17
N ARG A 7 -18.82 3.18 -21.54
CA ARG A 7 -17.96 2.06 -21.96
C ARG A 7 -16.61 2.15 -21.28
N THR A 8 -16.08 1.01 -20.85
CA THR A 8 -14.69 0.91 -20.40
C THR A 8 -13.81 0.44 -21.55
N LEU A 9 -12.78 1.22 -21.88
CA LEU A 9 -11.77 0.90 -22.87
C LEU A 9 -10.51 0.41 -22.13
N ARG A 10 -10.27 -0.92 -22.14
CA ARG A 10 -9.26 -1.60 -21.30
C ARG A 10 -7.84 -1.65 -21.89
N GLY A 11 -7.56 -0.82 -22.88
CA GLY A 11 -6.25 -0.73 -23.51
C GLY A 11 -6.23 0.36 -24.58
N PRO A 12 -5.22 0.34 -25.48
CA PRO A 12 -5.15 1.26 -26.61
C PRO A 12 -6.46 1.25 -27.40
N ASN A 13 -6.98 2.43 -27.67
CA ASN A 13 -8.31 2.62 -28.24
C ASN A 13 -8.33 3.82 -29.20
N VAL A 14 -9.51 4.12 -29.75
CA VAL A 14 -9.70 5.17 -30.76
C VAL A 14 -9.34 6.58 -30.25
N TRP A 15 -9.35 6.80 -28.94
CA TRP A 15 -9.09 8.09 -28.33
C TRP A 15 -7.63 8.25 -27.90
N SER A 16 -7.05 7.19 -27.32
CA SER A 16 -5.74 7.25 -26.70
C SER A 16 -5.09 5.86 -26.57
N PRO A 17 -3.77 5.77 -26.34
CA PRO A 17 -3.12 4.52 -25.95
C PRO A 17 -3.44 4.12 -24.50
N HIS A 18 -4.11 4.98 -23.72
CA HIS A 18 -4.40 4.79 -22.31
C HIS A 18 -5.70 4.01 -22.11
N ARG A 19 -5.84 3.38 -20.96
CA ARG A 19 -7.14 2.86 -20.50
C ARG A 19 -8.06 4.03 -20.21
N SER A 20 -9.30 4.01 -20.71
CA SER A 20 -10.19 5.16 -20.60
C SER A 20 -11.66 4.77 -20.47
N ILE A 21 -12.43 5.58 -19.76
CA ILE A 21 -13.88 5.51 -19.76
C ILE A 21 -14.38 6.46 -20.85
N GLU A 22 -15.17 5.92 -21.78
CA GLU A 22 -15.91 6.69 -22.78
C GLU A 22 -17.37 6.80 -22.31
N ALA A 23 -17.82 8.02 -22.04
CA ALA A 23 -19.21 8.33 -21.78
C ALA A 23 -19.78 9.13 -22.97
N LEU A 24 -20.90 8.67 -23.52
CA LEU A 24 -21.76 9.49 -24.38
C LEU A 24 -22.73 10.24 -23.47
N VAL A 25 -22.68 11.56 -23.49
CA VAL A 25 -23.46 12.42 -22.61
C VAL A 25 -24.35 13.37 -23.39
N SER A 26 -25.56 13.58 -22.86
CA SER A 26 -26.49 14.62 -23.30
C SER A 26 -26.33 15.83 -22.40
N CYS A 27 -25.93 16.94 -23.00
CA CYS A 27 -25.55 18.18 -22.31
C CYS A 27 -26.18 19.38 -23.01
N LYS A 28 -26.54 20.41 -22.24
CA LYS A 28 -26.92 21.71 -22.80
C LYS A 28 -25.67 22.56 -23.03
N ALA A 29 -25.81 23.66 -23.76
CA ALA A 29 -24.79 24.69 -23.78
C ALA A 29 -24.62 25.21 -22.34
N GLY A 30 -23.40 25.13 -21.82
CA GLY A 30 -23.13 25.52 -20.45
C GLY A 30 -23.18 27.03 -20.25
N SER A 31 -22.91 27.47 -19.02
CA SER A 31 -22.89 28.89 -18.68
C SER A 31 -21.68 29.26 -17.81
N PRO A 32 -21.21 30.51 -17.87
CA PRO A 32 -20.16 31.00 -16.96
C PRO A 32 -20.52 30.85 -15.48
N GLU A 33 -21.81 30.96 -15.14
CA GLU A 33 -22.29 30.79 -13.76
C GLU A 33 -22.19 29.34 -13.30
N PHE A 34 -22.46 28.37 -14.18
CA PHE A 34 -22.22 26.96 -13.91
C PHE A 34 -20.73 26.69 -13.62
N ALA A 35 -19.82 27.22 -14.46
CA ALA A 35 -18.39 27.05 -14.25
C ALA A 35 -17.90 27.69 -12.94
N LYS A 36 -18.47 28.84 -12.54
CA LYS A 36 -18.18 29.50 -11.27
C LYS A 36 -18.64 28.65 -10.08
N ARG A 37 -19.87 28.15 -10.11
CA ARG A 37 -20.42 27.28 -9.06
C ARG A 37 -19.64 25.98 -8.92
N LEU A 38 -19.23 25.39 -10.04
CA LEU A 38 -18.40 24.19 -10.05
C LEU A 38 -17.05 24.42 -9.35
N ARG A 39 -16.41 25.57 -9.55
CA ARG A 39 -15.18 25.95 -8.81
C ARG A 39 -15.43 26.20 -7.33
N THR A 40 -16.61 26.69 -6.94
CA THR A 40 -16.97 26.83 -5.52
C THR A 40 -17.12 25.47 -4.85
N LEU A 41 -17.82 24.53 -5.50
CA LEU A 41 -18.02 23.17 -4.97
C LEU A 41 -16.74 22.34 -4.99
N PHE A 42 -15.88 22.55 -5.99
CA PHE A 42 -14.60 21.86 -6.10
C PHE A 42 -13.46 22.81 -6.51
N PRO A 43 -12.86 23.52 -5.53
CA PRO A 43 -11.82 24.53 -5.82
C PRO A 43 -10.60 23.99 -6.56
N LYS A 44 -10.29 22.70 -6.39
CA LYS A 44 -9.13 22.02 -6.97
C LYS A 44 -9.42 21.32 -8.30
N ILE A 45 -10.58 21.57 -8.93
CA ILE A 45 -11.02 20.91 -10.17
C ILE A 45 -10.08 21.12 -11.38
N GLY A 46 -9.26 22.18 -11.38
CA GLY A 46 -8.35 22.49 -12.48
C GLY A 46 -8.96 23.42 -13.54
N PRO A 47 -8.38 23.51 -14.74
CA PRO A 47 -8.81 24.44 -15.77
C PRO A 47 -10.16 24.03 -16.36
N LEU A 48 -11.10 24.98 -16.40
CA LEU A 48 -12.41 24.82 -17.02
C LEU A 48 -12.53 25.76 -18.20
N ASP A 49 -13.30 25.33 -19.20
CA ASP A 49 -13.73 26.14 -20.34
C ASP A 49 -14.44 27.42 -19.83
N PRO A 50 -13.98 28.63 -20.20
CA PRO A 50 -14.63 29.89 -19.83
C PRO A 50 -16.09 29.98 -20.28
N GLU A 51 -16.47 29.31 -21.38
CA GLU A 51 -17.86 29.27 -21.86
C GLU A 51 -18.73 28.26 -21.08
N GLY A 52 -18.10 27.47 -20.20
CA GLY A 52 -18.78 26.62 -19.24
C GLY A 52 -19.29 25.30 -19.80
N SER A 53 -18.72 24.78 -20.91
CA SER A 53 -19.12 23.51 -21.52
C SER A 53 -19.29 22.38 -20.50
N GLU A 54 -20.54 21.89 -20.36
CA GLU A 54 -20.89 20.82 -19.41
C GLU A 54 -20.09 19.53 -19.66
N ALA A 55 -19.88 19.16 -20.93
CA ALA A 55 -19.12 17.97 -21.29
C ALA A 55 -17.64 18.10 -20.89
N HIS A 56 -17.05 19.28 -21.10
CA HIS A 56 -15.67 19.53 -20.68
C HIS A 56 -15.55 19.56 -19.16
N ALA A 57 -16.49 20.22 -18.48
CA ALA A 57 -16.56 20.25 -17.02
C ALA A 57 -16.65 18.83 -16.41
N LEU A 58 -17.47 17.95 -16.98
CA LEU A 58 -17.57 16.56 -16.55
C LEU A 58 -16.23 15.81 -16.72
N ALA A 59 -15.56 15.98 -17.86
CA ALA A 59 -14.26 15.36 -18.12
C ALA A 59 -13.20 15.81 -17.11
N VAL A 60 -13.15 17.12 -16.85
CA VAL A 60 -12.18 17.73 -15.91
C VAL A 60 -12.50 17.32 -14.48
N ALA A 61 -13.77 17.32 -14.06
CA ALA A 61 -14.21 16.85 -12.75
C ALA A 61 -13.79 15.40 -12.49
N ALA A 62 -14.09 14.49 -13.42
CA ALA A 62 -13.74 13.08 -13.27
C ALA A 62 -12.22 12.85 -13.23
N LEU A 63 -11.44 13.59 -14.01
CA LEU A 63 -9.97 13.52 -13.97
C LEU A 63 -9.44 14.07 -12.64
N ALA A 64 -9.94 15.23 -12.19
CA ALA A 64 -9.47 15.90 -10.99
C ALA A 64 -9.80 15.14 -9.70
N LEU A 65 -10.98 14.52 -9.62
CA LEU A 65 -11.35 13.65 -8.51
C LEU A 65 -10.38 12.46 -8.38
N GLN A 66 -10.09 11.76 -9.49
CA GLN A 66 -9.12 10.65 -9.51
C GLN A 66 -7.72 11.13 -9.12
N ALA A 67 -7.24 12.23 -9.72
CA ALA A 67 -5.91 12.75 -9.45
C ALA A 67 -5.72 13.14 -7.97
N GLN A 68 -6.76 13.71 -7.34
CA GLN A 68 -6.72 14.05 -5.92
C GLN A 68 -6.89 12.86 -4.98
N ALA A 69 -7.54 11.78 -5.46
CA ALA A 69 -7.53 10.49 -4.78
C ALA A 69 -6.17 9.75 -4.89
N GLY A 70 -5.18 10.32 -5.59
CA GLY A 70 -3.84 9.76 -5.74
C GLY A 70 -3.66 8.85 -6.96
N CYS A 71 -4.68 8.73 -7.81
CA CYS A 71 -4.60 7.95 -9.04
C CYS A 71 -3.66 8.61 -10.06
N ARG A 72 -2.81 7.81 -10.72
CA ARG A 72 -1.92 8.29 -11.78
C ARG A 72 -2.66 8.37 -13.12
N VAL A 73 -3.39 9.47 -13.33
CA VAL A 73 -4.15 9.76 -14.55
C VAL A 73 -3.84 11.17 -15.04
N ALA A 74 -3.81 11.38 -16.36
CA ALA A 74 -3.50 12.69 -16.94
C ALA A 74 -4.29 12.99 -18.21
N TYR A 75 -4.86 11.97 -18.86
CA TYR A 75 -5.55 12.13 -20.13
C TYR A 75 -7.07 12.32 -19.96
N LEU A 76 -7.59 13.36 -20.60
CA LEU A 76 -9.02 13.54 -20.88
C LEU A 76 -9.22 14.05 -22.29
N ARG A 77 -10.42 13.84 -22.85
CA ARG A 77 -10.83 14.41 -24.13
C ARG A 77 -12.33 14.54 -24.21
N THR A 78 -12.79 15.58 -24.91
CA THR A 78 -14.17 15.70 -25.33
C THR A 78 -14.27 15.76 -26.85
N ALA A 79 -15.38 15.26 -27.41
CA ALA A 79 -15.65 15.33 -28.83
C ALA A 79 -17.16 15.46 -29.09
N LYS A 80 -17.55 16.27 -30.08
CA LYS A 80 -18.96 16.42 -30.48
C LYS A 80 -19.42 15.20 -31.27
N THR A 81 -20.69 14.82 -31.15
CA THR A 81 -21.29 13.85 -32.08
C THR A 81 -21.97 14.55 -33.26
N ARG A 82 -22.76 13.82 -34.05
CA ARG A 82 -23.61 14.39 -35.10
C ARG A 82 -24.77 15.21 -34.53
N LEU A 83 -25.17 14.94 -33.28
CA LEU A 83 -26.25 15.65 -32.60
C LEU A 83 -25.65 16.77 -31.73
N PRO A 84 -26.10 18.04 -31.88
CA PRO A 84 -25.49 19.17 -31.16
C PRO A 84 -25.53 19.10 -29.63
N TRP A 85 -26.49 18.35 -29.06
CA TRP A 85 -26.66 18.16 -27.62
C TRP A 85 -25.90 16.92 -27.09
N GLU A 86 -25.22 16.17 -27.95
CA GLU A 86 -24.50 14.96 -27.57
C GLU A 86 -22.98 15.12 -27.71
N HIS A 87 -22.27 14.65 -26.69
CA HIS A 87 -20.82 14.72 -26.62
C HIS A 87 -20.24 13.40 -26.13
N PHE A 88 -19.09 13.01 -26.67
CA PHE A 88 -18.20 12.04 -26.04
C PHE A 88 -17.36 12.74 -24.98
N VAL A 89 -17.33 12.15 -23.79
CA VAL A 89 -16.43 12.48 -22.69
C VAL A 89 -15.56 11.27 -22.44
N VAL A 90 -14.25 11.45 -22.55
CA VAL A 90 -13.26 10.39 -22.42
C VAL A 90 -12.30 10.76 -21.31
N VAL A 91 -12.15 9.91 -20.31
CA VAL A 91 -11.30 10.16 -19.16
C VAL A 91 -10.46 8.92 -18.87
N GLU A 92 -9.16 9.11 -18.69
CA GLU A 92 -8.24 8.03 -18.30
C GLU A 92 -8.56 7.49 -16.90
N TYR A 93 -8.27 6.21 -16.69
CA TYR A 93 -8.36 5.59 -15.36
C TYR A 93 -7.15 4.66 -15.11
N SER A 94 -6.71 4.59 -13.85
CA SER A 94 -5.73 3.60 -13.36
C SER A 94 -6.39 2.24 -13.11
N GLU A 95 -7.47 2.25 -12.32
CA GLU A 95 -8.28 1.09 -11.95
C GLU A 95 -9.74 1.30 -12.39
N GLU A 96 -10.34 0.28 -13.01
CA GLU A 96 -11.64 0.43 -13.70
C GLU A 96 -12.78 0.81 -12.75
N LYS A 97 -12.85 0.19 -11.56
CA LYS A 97 -13.89 0.47 -10.56
C LYS A 97 -13.78 1.91 -10.05
N VAL A 98 -12.54 2.40 -9.81
CA VAL A 98 -12.27 3.78 -9.39
C VAL A 98 -12.65 4.78 -10.46
N GLY A 99 -12.26 4.55 -11.72
CA GLY A 99 -12.63 5.44 -12.81
C GLY A 99 -14.15 5.55 -13.01
N ARG A 100 -14.88 4.43 -12.85
CA ARG A 100 -16.34 4.41 -12.95
C ARG A 100 -16.99 5.22 -11.84
N LEU A 101 -16.58 4.99 -10.60
CA LEU A 101 -17.02 5.76 -9.45
C LEU A 101 -16.70 7.25 -9.62
N ALA A 102 -15.51 7.59 -10.14
CA ALA A 102 -15.13 8.98 -10.38
C ALA A 102 -16.03 9.65 -11.43
N MET A 103 -16.42 8.92 -12.49
CA MET A 103 -17.38 9.41 -13.48
C MET A 103 -18.76 9.64 -12.85
N GLU A 104 -19.23 8.74 -11.98
CA GLU A 104 -20.49 8.88 -11.26
C GLU A 104 -20.48 10.11 -10.34
N ARG A 105 -19.45 10.25 -9.49
CA ARG A 105 -19.26 11.43 -8.62
C ARG A 105 -19.10 12.73 -9.40
N ALA A 106 -18.44 12.70 -10.55
CA ALA A 106 -18.31 13.87 -11.41
C ALA A 106 -19.65 14.31 -12.02
N VAL A 107 -20.56 13.36 -12.34
CA VAL A 107 -21.93 13.70 -12.76
C VAL A 107 -22.70 14.33 -11.62
N GLU A 108 -22.61 13.78 -10.40
CA GLU A 108 -23.25 14.34 -9.21
C GLU A 108 -22.76 15.76 -8.92
N LEU A 109 -21.45 16.00 -8.94
CA LEU A 109 -20.84 17.32 -8.79
C LEU A 109 -21.36 18.31 -9.85
N CYS A 110 -21.40 17.90 -11.12
CA CYS A 110 -21.90 18.77 -12.19
C CYS A 110 -23.41 19.06 -12.04
N ARG A 111 -24.21 18.08 -11.62
CA ARG A 111 -25.64 18.30 -11.32
C ARG A 111 -25.82 19.25 -10.15
N ALA A 112 -25.06 19.07 -9.08
CA ALA A 112 -25.08 19.97 -7.93
C ALA A 112 -24.75 21.42 -8.34
N ALA A 113 -23.76 21.62 -9.21
CA ALA A 113 -23.44 22.94 -9.76
C ALA A 113 -24.53 23.53 -10.67
N LEU A 114 -25.29 22.70 -11.41
CA LEU A 114 -26.41 23.13 -12.23
C LEU A 114 -27.63 23.53 -11.38
N ASP A 115 -27.90 22.76 -10.32
CA ASP A 115 -29.09 22.87 -9.47
C ASP A 115 -28.87 23.76 -8.23
N ASP A 116 -27.67 24.34 -8.07
CA ASP A 116 -27.26 25.11 -6.88
C ASP A 116 -27.31 24.31 -5.57
N ALA A 117 -27.04 23.01 -5.65
CA ALA A 117 -27.03 22.10 -4.52
C ALA A 117 -25.61 21.93 -3.92
N PRO A 118 -25.49 21.56 -2.64
CA PRO A 118 -24.21 21.23 -2.04
C PRO A 118 -23.63 19.92 -2.61
N PHE A 119 -22.31 19.83 -2.65
CA PHE A 119 -21.57 18.61 -2.97
C PHE A 119 -20.33 18.54 -2.07
N ASP A 120 -20.09 17.38 -1.46
CA ASP A 120 -18.93 17.14 -0.62
C ASP A 120 -17.81 16.50 -1.45
N ALA A 121 -16.92 17.36 -1.99
CA ALA A 121 -15.80 16.91 -2.81
C ALA A 121 -14.77 16.12 -2.00
N ASP A 122 -14.56 16.47 -0.72
CA ASP A 122 -13.56 15.80 0.11
C ASP A 122 -14.04 14.38 0.46
N ALA A 123 -15.33 14.18 0.74
CA ALA A 123 -15.90 12.85 0.93
C ALA A 123 -15.81 11.98 -0.34
N ALA A 124 -16.10 12.55 -1.52
CA ALA A 124 -15.98 11.83 -2.79
C ALA A 124 -14.53 11.43 -3.10
N ILE A 125 -13.56 12.30 -2.79
CA ILE A 125 -12.13 11.99 -2.94
C ILE A 125 -11.70 10.89 -1.97
N ALA A 126 -12.15 10.94 -0.72
CA ALA A 126 -11.84 9.91 0.28
C ALA A 126 -12.37 8.53 -0.14
N GLU A 127 -13.62 8.46 -0.61
CA GLU A 127 -14.23 7.22 -1.10
C GLU A 127 -13.44 6.63 -2.29
N LEU A 128 -13.01 7.49 -3.23
CA LEU A 128 -12.18 7.07 -4.36
C LEU A 128 -10.80 6.57 -3.92
N ALA A 129 -10.18 7.24 -2.95
CA ALA A 129 -8.87 6.87 -2.43
C ALA A 129 -8.91 5.54 -1.69
N GLU A 130 -9.95 5.30 -0.88
CA GLU A 130 -10.17 4.02 -0.19
C GLU A 130 -10.36 2.88 -1.19
N LEU A 131 -11.19 3.10 -2.23
CA LEU A 131 -11.41 2.11 -3.27
C LEU A 131 -10.13 1.82 -4.08
N ASP A 132 -9.35 2.84 -4.43
CA ASP A 132 -8.08 2.67 -5.13
C ASP A 132 -7.09 1.88 -4.26
N GLU A 133 -7.00 2.19 -2.96
CA GLU A 133 -6.14 1.48 -2.01
C GLU A 133 -6.48 -0.01 -1.91
N ASP A 134 -7.76 -0.37 -1.92
CA ASP A 134 -8.24 -1.75 -1.82
C ASP A 134 -7.91 -2.59 -3.08
N ILE A 135 -8.04 -2.00 -4.27
CA ILE A 135 -8.01 -2.77 -5.51
C ILE A 135 -6.71 -2.65 -6.31
N ARG A 136 -5.93 -1.58 -6.10
CA ARG A 136 -4.70 -1.35 -6.87
C ARG A 136 -3.65 -2.41 -6.59
N LEU A 137 -2.69 -2.54 -7.51
CA LEU A 137 -1.54 -3.39 -7.28
C LEU A 137 -0.73 -2.91 -6.07
N GLY A 138 -0.39 -3.85 -5.18
CA GLY A 138 0.48 -3.59 -4.03
C GLY A 138 1.87 -3.08 -4.44
N PRO A 139 2.64 -2.49 -3.51
CA PRO A 139 3.85 -1.73 -3.82
C PRO A 139 4.90 -2.53 -4.61
N SER A 140 5.10 -3.81 -4.28
CA SER A 140 6.05 -4.67 -5.00
C SER A 140 5.63 -4.90 -6.45
N THR A 141 4.42 -5.42 -6.67
CA THR A 141 3.89 -5.71 -8.02
C THR A 141 3.78 -4.42 -8.84
N GLY A 142 3.26 -3.36 -8.23
CA GLY A 142 3.10 -2.05 -8.86
C GLY A 142 4.43 -1.47 -9.32
N SER A 143 5.51 -1.64 -8.54
CA SER A 143 6.86 -1.20 -8.94
C SER A 143 7.37 -1.96 -10.16
N ILE A 144 7.18 -3.28 -10.21
CA ILE A 144 7.58 -4.11 -11.37
C ILE A 144 6.74 -3.72 -12.61
N VAL A 145 5.43 -3.52 -12.46
CA VAL A 145 4.55 -3.09 -13.54
C VAL A 145 4.90 -1.69 -14.05
N SER A 146 5.16 -0.73 -13.16
CA SER A 146 5.61 0.61 -13.55
C SER A 146 6.91 0.53 -14.37
N ALA A 147 7.86 -0.28 -13.90
CA ALA A 147 9.13 -0.50 -14.59
C ALA A 147 8.95 -1.18 -15.97
N ALA A 148 7.90 -2.00 -16.15
CA ALA A 148 7.54 -2.57 -17.45
C ALA A 148 6.91 -1.52 -18.38
N ILE A 149 6.02 -0.67 -17.86
CA ILE A 149 5.41 0.45 -18.59
C ILE A 149 6.49 1.39 -19.12
N ASP A 150 7.44 1.79 -18.27
CA ASP A 150 8.55 2.69 -18.64
C ASP A 150 9.44 2.12 -19.75
N ARG A 151 9.48 0.78 -19.87
CA ARG A 151 10.23 0.05 -20.92
C ARG A 151 9.37 -0.30 -22.13
N GLY A 152 8.11 0.10 -22.17
CA GLY A 152 7.17 -0.27 -23.24
C GLY A 152 6.87 -1.77 -23.30
N VAL A 153 7.03 -2.49 -22.18
CA VAL A 153 6.71 -3.93 -22.09
C VAL A 153 5.21 -4.09 -21.84
N PRO A 154 4.48 -4.79 -22.71
CA PRO A 154 3.06 -5.06 -22.52
C PRO A 154 2.81 -5.85 -21.23
N HIS A 155 1.75 -5.55 -20.51
CA HIS A 155 1.38 -6.28 -19.29
C HIS A 155 -0.14 -6.48 -19.17
N PHE A 156 -0.53 -7.55 -18.47
CA PHE A 156 -1.92 -7.92 -18.22
C PHE A 156 -2.05 -8.42 -16.80
N ARG A 157 -2.93 -7.79 -16.01
CA ARG A 157 -3.34 -8.35 -14.72
C ARG A 157 -4.30 -9.51 -15.00
N LEU A 158 -3.93 -10.72 -14.56
CA LEU A 158 -4.67 -11.95 -14.87
C LEU A 158 -5.76 -12.27 -13.83
N THR A 159 -5.67 -11.70 -12.63
CA THR A 159 -6.63 -11.88 -11.54
C THR A 159 -6.93 -10.55 -10.87
N GLU A 160 -7.88 -10.51 -9.93
CA GLU A 160 -8.04 -9.36 -9.03
C GLU A 160 -6.87 -9.25 -8.03
N GLY A 161 -6.00 -10.26 -7.93
CA GLY A 161 -4.81 -10.25 -7.09
C GLY A 161 -3.56 -9.69 -7.79
N SER A 162 -2.38 -10.13 -7.35
CA SER A 162 -1.08 -9.67 -7.83
C SER A 162 -0.51 -10.49 -9.00
N LEU A 163 -1.33 -11.32 -9.67
CA LEU A 163 -0.89 -12.12 -10.81
C LEU A 163 -0.82 -11.24 -12.06
N VAL A 164 0.38 -11.02 -12.57
CA VAL A 164 0.61 -10.19 -13.75
C VAL A 164 1.43 -10.95 -14.78
N GLN A 165 0.98 -10.90 -16.04
CA GLN A 165 1.71 -11.36 -17.19
C GLN A 165 2.38 -10.18 -17.90
N PHE A 166 3.61 -10.37 -18.36
CA PHE A 166 4.36 -9.46 -19.20
C PHE A 166 4.65 -10.09 -20.56
N GLY A 167 4.66 -9.29 -21.63
CA GLY A 167 4.97 -9.75 -22.97
C GLY A 167 3.91 -10.66 -23.60
N TRP A 168 4.28 -11.29 -24.71
CA TRP A 168 3.37 -12.06 -25.57
C TRP A 168 3.97 -13.39 -26.01
N GLY A 169 3.10 -14.37 -26.29
CA GLY A 169 3.47 -15.66 -26.88
C GLY A 169 4.53 -16.39 -26.07
N PHE A 170 5.52 -16.97 -26.74
CA PHE A 170 6.58 -17.75 -26.08
C PHE A 170 7.54 -16.90 -25.22
N ARG A 171 7.53 -15.57 -25.37
CA ARG A 171 8.36 -14.64 -24.58
C ARG A 171 7.62 -14.07 -23.37
N GLN A 172 6.40 -14.53 -23.10
CA GLN A 172 5.65 -14.06 -21.94
C GLN A 172 6.35 -14.45 -20.64
N ARG A 173 6.24 -13.60 -19.63
CA ARG A 173 6.66 -13.89 -18.26
C ARG A 173 5.54 -13.61 -17.28
N ARG A 174 5.54 -14.28 -16.13
CA ARG A 174 4.54 -14.07 -15.09
C ARG A 174 5.18 -13.77 -13.75
N ILE A 175 4.49 -12.95 -12.97
CA ILE A 175 4.80 -12.71 -11.58
C ILE A 175 3.56 -12.88 -10.72
N GLN A 176 3.76 -13.32 -9.48
CA GLN A 176 2.80 -13.22 -8.40
C GLN A 176 3.47 -12.40 -7.30
N ALA A 177 2.95 -11.21 -7.02
CA ALA A 177 3.65 -10.24 -6.17
C ALA A 177 5.06 -9.90 -6.69
N ALA A 178 6.11 -10.36 -6.00
CA ALA A 178 7.51 -10.21 -6.42
C ALA A 178 8.14 -11.52 -6.92
N GLU A 179 7.43 -12.64 -6.80
CA GLU A 179 7.86 -13.94 -7.31
C GLU A 179 7.70 -13.97 -8.82
N THR A 180 8.60 -14.67 -9.49
CA THR A 180 8.67 -14.81 -10.94
C THR A 180 8.48 -16.26 -11.34
N ASP A 181 8.10 -16.49 -12.60
CA ASP A 181 8.06 -17.83 -13.20
C ASP A 181 9.44 -18.53 -13.32
N GLY A 182 10.52 -17.85 -12.94
CA GLY A 182 11.86 -18.43 -12.81
C GLY A 182 12.18 -18.93 -11.40
N ASP A 183 11.37 -18.58 -10.40
CA ASP A 183 11.59 -19.01 -9.02
C ASP A 183 11.15 -20.47 -8.86
N GLY A 184 12.08 -21.32 -8.44
CA GLY A 184 11.82 -22.75 -8.31
C GLY A 184 10.88 -23.03 -7.14
N ALA A 185 9.82 -23.80 -7.36
CA ALA A 185 8.85 -24.16 -6.32
C ALA A 185 9.52 -24.74 -5.06
N ILE A 186 10.55 -25.58 -5.21
CA ILE A 186 11.31 -26.13 -4.07
C ILE A 186 12.00 -25.02 -3.27
N ALA A 187 12.60 -24.04 -3.96
CA ALA A 187 13.29 -22.93 -3.29
C ALA A 187 12.31 -22.03 -2.54
N GLU A 188 11.12 -21.80 -3.09
CA GLU A 188 10.06 -21.05 -2.42
C GLU A 188 9.55 -21.75 -1.16
N ASN A 189 9.29 -23.07 -1.23
CA ASN A 189 8.89 -23.86 -0.07
C ASN A 189 9.98 -23.86 1.02
N ILE A 190 11.26 -23.97 0.63
CA ILE A 190 12.38 -23.85 1.57
C ILE A 190 12.34 -22.49 2.25
N ALA A 191 12.24 -21.39 1.49
CA ALA A 191 12.28 -20.03 2.02
C ALA A 191 11.12 -19.67 2.96
N GLN A 192 9.97 -20.35 2.84
CA GLN A 192 8.84 -20.20 3.76
C GLN A 192 9.04 -20.99 5.07
N ASP A 193 9.86 -22.03 5.05
CA ASP A 193 10.23 -22.80 6.23
C ASP A 193 11.50 -22.26 6.87
N LYS A 194 11.33 -21.54 8.00
CA LYS A 194 12.46 -20.93 8.71
C LYS A 194 13.47 -21.94 9.24
N ASP A 195 13.02 -23.14 9.61
CA ASP A 195 13.90 -24.16 10.20
C ASP A 195 14.74 -24.83 9.11
N LEU A 196 14.10 -25.29 8.04
CA LEU A 196 14.79 -25.87 6.88
C LEU A 196 15.72 -24.86 6.20
N THR A 197 15.28 -23.60 6.03
CA THR A 197 16.15 -22.54 5.51
C THR A 197 17.41 -22.40 6.36
N LYS A 198 17.25 -22.40 7.69
CA LYS A 198 18.36 -22.25 8.62
C LYS A 198 19.33 -23.43 8.53
N GLU A 199 18.83 -24.66 8.52
CA GLU A 199 19.67 -25.86 8.39
C GLU A 199 20.51 -25.84 7.11
N LEU A 200 19.90 -25.47 5.97
CA LEU A 200 20.59 -25.40 4.69
C LEU A 200 21.63 -24.28 4.65
N LEU A 201 21.35 -23.13 5.27
CA LEU A 201 22.30 -22.03 5.39
C LEU A 201 23.49 -22.40 6.29
N ASP A 202 23.24 -23.05 7.43
CA ASP A 202 24.29 -23.52 8.34
C ASP A 202 25.19 -24.57 7.68
N ALA A 203 24.59 -25.52 6.96
CA ALA A 203 25.31 -26.53 6.18
C ALA A 203 26.19 -25.91 5.08
N ALA A 204 25.80 -24.73 4.56
CA ALA A 204 26.59 -23.95 3.61
C ALA A 204 27.62 -23.02 4.28
N GLY A 205 27.72 -23.01 5.61
CA GLY A 205 28.65 -22.18 6.38
C GLY A 205 28.19 -20.73 6.59
N VAL A 206 26.92 -20.43 6.32
CA VAL A 206 26.34 -19.11 6.62
C VAL A 206 25.96 -19.07 8.11
N PRO A 207 26.45 -18.08 8.89
CA PRO A 207 26.10 -17.99 10.31
C PRO A 207 24.60 -17.80 10.52
N VAL A 208 24.01 -18.67 11.34
CA VAL A 208 22.60 -18.61 11.71
C VAL A 208 22.40 -18.62 13.23
N PRO A 209 21.31 -18.05 13.77
CA PRO A 209 21.01 -18.11 15.19
C PRO A 209 20.77 -19.56 15.66
N GLN A 210 21.48 -20.00 16.69
CA GLN A 210 21.25 -21.31 17.29
C GLN A 210 19.89 -21.38 18.00
N GLY A 211 19.23 -22.52 17.93
CA GLY A 211 17.85 -22.70 18.39
C GLY A 211 17.19 -23.91 17.76
N ARG A 212 15.99 -24.25 18.22
CA ARG A 212 15.21 -25.42 17.75
C ARG A 212 13.71 -25.18 17.84
N VAL A 213 12.94 -26.00 17.12
CA VAL A 213 11.50 -26.14 17.32
C VAL A 213 11.23 -26.74 18.70
N VAL A 214 10.20 -26.24 19.37
CA VAL A 214 9.80 -26.66 20.72
C VAL A 214 8.36 -27.15 20.75
N ARG A 215 8.08 -28.13 21.61
CA ARG A 215 6.79 -28.85 21.63
C ARG A 215 5.74 -28.18 22.51
N ASP A 216 6.19 -27.58 23.61
CA ASP A 216 5.35 -26.94 24.61
C ASP A 216 6.10 -25.81 25.32
N ALA A 217 5.41 -25.12 26.23
CA ALA A 217 5.96 -23.97 26.94
C ALA A 217 7.14 -24.32 27.87
N GLU A 218 7.18 -25.53 28.43
CA GLU A 218 8.30 -25.95 29.26
C GLU A 218 9.51 -26.32 28.40
N ASP A 219 9.30 -26.98 27.27
CA ASP A 219 10.33 -27.23 26.27
C ASP A 219 10.90 -25.91 25.70
N ALA A 220 10.06 -24.88 25.55
CA ALA A 220 10.49 -23.53 25.18
C ALA A 220 11.46 -22.93 26.21
N TRP A 221 11.16 -23.11 27.50
CA TRP A 221 12.04 -22.66 28.57
C TRP A 221 13.35 -23.45 28.64
N LEU A 222 13.30 -24.77 28.44
CA LEU A 222 14.49 -25.61 28.36
C LEU A 222 15.39 -25.20 27.20
N ALA A 223 14.83 -24.96 26.02
CA ALA A 223 15.58 -24.45 24.87
C ALA A 223 16.23 -23.08 25.17
N ALA A 224 15.53 -22.19 25.88
CA ALA A 224 16.10 -20.92 26.30
C ALA A 224 17.28 -21.09 27.29
N CYS A 225 17.17 -22.04 28.23
CA CYS A 225 18.26 -22.40 29.15
C CYS A 225 19.47 -22.97 28.41
N GLU A 226 19.24 -23.86 27.42
CA GLU A 226 20.29 -24.45 26.58
C GLU A 226 21.09 -23.38 25.81
N ILE A 227 20.40 -22.33 25.33
CA ILE A 227 21.03 -21.22 24.60
C ILE A 227 21.91 -20.34 25.50
N GLY A 228 21.54 -20.21 26.79
CA GLY A 228 22.33 -19.53 27.82
C GLY A 228 22.34 -17.99 27.74
N GLY A 229 21.35 -17.38 27.07
CA GLY A 229 21.25 -15.93 26.91
C GLY A 229 19.87 -15.50 26.44
N PRO A 230 19.67 -14.21 26.11
CA PRO A 230 18.38 -13.73 25.61
C PRO A 230 17.96 -14.50 24.34
N VAL A 231 16.67 -14.76 24.22
CA VAL A 231 16.09 -15.54 23.13
C VAL A 231 15.03 -14.76 22.37
N VAL A 232 14.68 -15.31 21.21
CA VAL A 232 13.54 -14.95 20.38
C VAL A 232 12.61 -16.16 20.36
N VAL A 233 11.32 -15.92 20.57
CA VAL A 233 10.25 -16.92 20.44
C VAL A 233 9.38 -16.51 19.27
N LYS A 234 9.21 -17.39 18.28
CA LYS A 234 8.47 -17.07 17.05
C LYS A 234 7.77 -18.28 16.42
N PRO A 235 6.67 -18.08 15.67
CA PRO A 235 6.06 -19.10 14.83
C PRO A 235 7.01 -19.58 13.72
N ARG A 236 6.99 -20.89 13.40
CA ARG A 236 7.81 -21.47 12.31
C ARG A 236 7.51 -20.82 10.96
N ASP A 237 6.25 -20.70 10.57
CA ASP A 237 5.77 -20.25 9.26
C ASP A 237 5.11 -18.85 9.26
N GLY A 238 5.13 -18.14 10.39
CA GLY A 238 4.52 -16.81 10.51
C GLY A 238 5.25 -15.69 9.75
N ASN A 239 4.50 -14.64 9.37
CA ASN A 239 4.98 -13.44 8.68
C ASN A 239 4.65 -12.13 9.45
N GLN A 240 5.20 -11.01 8.98
CA GLN A 240 4.88 -9.65 9.47
C GLN A 240 5.06 -9.41 10.99
N GLY A 241 5.91 -10.19 11.66
CA GLY A 241 6.15 -10.00 13.10
C GLY A 241 5.05 -10.54 14.02
N LYS A 242 4.02 -11.19 13.48
CA LYS A 242 2.91 -11.72 14.30
C LYS A 242 3.39 -12.87 15.18
N GLY A 243 3.09 -12.77 16.47
CA GLY A 243 3.47 -13.79 17.47
C GLY A 243 4.97 -13.85 17.78
N ILE A 244 5.75 -12.82 17.41
CA ILE A 244 7.19 -12.79 17.66
C ILE A 244 7.46 -12.00 18.95
N ALA A 245 8.19 -12.62 19.88
CA ALA A 245 8.78 -11.95 21.03
C ALA A 245 10.30 -11.98 20.90
N VAL A 246 10.94 -10.82 21.07
CA VAL A 246 12.39 -10.65 20.90
C VAL A 246 13.05 -10.20 22.21
N ASN A 247 14.31 -10.57 22.39
CA ASN A 247 15.15 -10.14 23.51
C ASN A 247 14.51 -10.45 24.89
N ILE A 248 14.02 -11.67 25.06
CA ILE A 248 13.43 -12.13 26.33
C ILE A 248 14.38 -13.07 27.06
N SER A 249 14.34 -13.05 28.39
CA SER A 249 15.24 -13.86 29.24
C SER A 249 14.57 -14.42 30.49
N ALA A 250 13.45 -13.83 30.93
CA ALA A 250 12.68 -14.33 32.05
C ALA A 250 11.82 -15.52 31.62
N ARG A 251 11.65 -16.49 32.53
CA ARG A 251 10.85 -17.70 32.28
C ARG A 251 9.41 -17.38 31.95
N GLU A 252 8.83 -16.45 32.70
CA GLU A 252 7.46 -15.99 32.55
C GLU A 252 7.22 -15.36 31.17
N ASP A 253 8.21 -14.59 30.68
CA ASP A 253 8.17 -13.99 29.34
C ASP A 253 8.27 -15.05 28.25
N VAL A 254 9.14 -16.07 28.41
CA VAL A 254 9.29 -17.16 27.43
C VAL A 254 7.99 -17.98 27.34
N ILE A 255 7.41 -18.35 28.47
CA ILE A 255 6.16 -19.13 28.53
C ILE A 255 4.99 -18.34 27.92
N SER A 256 4.82 -17.08 28.31
CA SER A 256 3.76 -16.23 27.75
C SER A 256 3.93 -16.00 26.25
N SER A 257 5.17 -15.82 25.79
CA SER A 257 5.50 -15.66 24.37
C SER A 257 5.23 -16.94 23.57
N PHE A 258 5.51 -18.13 24.14
CA PHE A 258 5.17 -19.41 23.51
C PHE A 258 3.66 -19.51 23.27
N HIS A 259 2.83 -19.20 24.28
CA HIS A 259 1.38 -19.24 24.13
C HIS A 259 0.84 -18.20 23.14
N ALA A 260 1.52 -17.06 22.98
CA ALA A 260 1.18 -16.09 21.95
C ALA A 260 1.54 -16.60 20.54
N ALA A 261 2.74 -17.18 20.39
CA ALA A 261 3.21 -17.75 19.12
C ALA A 261 2.40 -18.98 18.68
N SER A 262 2.01 -19.84 19.62
CA SER A 262 1.24 -21.07 19.34
C SER A 262 -0.19 -20.81 18.86
N LYS A 263 -0.71 -19.59 19.05
CA LYS A 263 -1.99 -19.15 18.47
C LYS A 263 -1.87 -18.81 16.98
N VAL A 264 -0.64 -18.60 16.49
CA VAL A 264 -0.36 -18.20 15.11
C VAL A 264 0.06 -19.42 14.26
N SER A 265 0.86 -20.32 14.83
CA SER A 265 1.36 -21.55 14.19
C SER A 265 1.31 -22.70 15.18
N GLU A 266 1.11 -23.92 14.70
CA GLU A 266 1.22 -25.13 15.53
C GLU A 266 2.65 -25.33 16.05
N GLU A 267 3.65 -24.94 15.27
CA GLU A 267 5.07 -25.07 15.63
C GLU A 267 5.70 -23.73 15.97
N VAL A 268 6.45 -23.72 17.08
CA VAL A 268 7.14 -22.56 17.64
C VAL A 268 8.63 -22.85 17.70
N ILE A 269 9.45 -21.84 17.38
CA ILE A 269 10.91 -21.89 17.44
C ILE A 269 11.39 -21.00 18.59
N VAL A 270 12.36 -21.50 19.35
CA VAL A 270 13.17 -20.71 20.28
C VAL A 270 14.59 -20.63 19.75
N GLU A 271 15.08 -19.41 19.58
CA GLU A 271 16.43 -19.15 19.05
C GLU A 271 17.16 -18.04 19.79
N ARG A 272 18.49 -18.01 19.68
CA ARG A 272 19.34 -17.00 20.27
C ARG A 272 19.01 -15.62 19.70
N TYR A 273 18.80 -14.65 20.58
CA TYR A 273 18.73 -13.25 20.19
C TYR A 273 20.12 -12.76 19.77
N VAL A 274 20.21 -12.17 18.58
CA VAL A 274 21.44 -11.59 18.04
C VAL A 274 21.32 -10.07 18.06
N PRO A 275 22.10 -9.35 18.89
CA PRO A 275 22.08 -7.89 18.90
C PRO A 275 22.76 -7.34 17.65
N GLY A 276 22.26 -6.23 17.13
CA GLY A 276 22.87 -5.56 15.99
C GLY A 276 21.91 -4.69 15.21
N SER A 277 22.35 -4.26 14.02
CA SER A 277 21.51 -3.57 13.05
C SER A 277 20.88 -4.59 12.09
N ASP A 278 19.59 -4.44 11.80
CA ASP A 278 18.87 -5.23 10.79
C ASP A 278 19.12 -4.63 9.41
N TYR A 279 19.55 -5.48 8.46
CA TYR A 279 19.76 -5.11 7.07
C TYR A 279 18.95 -6.01 6.15
N ARG A 280 18.14 -5.41 5.29
CA ARG A 280 17.45 -6.10 4.19
C ARG A 280 18.33 -6.08 2.95
N LEU A 281 18.72 -7.25 2.50
CA LEU A 281 19.52 -7.46 1.29
C LEU A 281 18.60 -7.97 0.17
N LEU A 282 18.58 -7.29 -0.97
CA LEU A 282 17.87 -7.72 -2.17
C LEU A 282 18.86 -8.33 -3.15
N VAL A 283 18.73 -9.64 -3.39
CA VAL A 283 19.52 -10.37 -4.38
C VAL A 283 18.63 -10.70 -5.57
N ILE A 284 19.11 -10.41 -6.78
CA ILE A 284 18.43 -10.77 -8.03
C ILE A 284 19.40 -11.62 -8.86
N GLY A 285 19.00 -12.86 -9.13
CA GLY A 285 19.91 -13.86 -9.71
C GLY A 285 21.11 -14.07 -8.78
N SER A 286 22.31 -13.83 -9.29
CA SER A 286 23.57 -13.97 -8.53
C SER A 286 24.16 -12.64 -8.04
N LYS A 287 23.38 -11.55 -8.03
CA LYS A 287 23.86 -10.21 -7.69
C LYS A 287 23.07 -9.60 -6.53
N LEU A 288 23.78 -9.11 -5.52
CA LEU A 288 23.23 -8.20 -4.52
C LEU A 288 22.99 -6.84 -5.20
N VAL A 289 21.73 -6.46 -5.37
CA VAL A 289 21.35 -5.24 -6.11
C VAL A 289 21.07 -4.06 -5.18
N ALA A 290 20.63 -4.33 -3.95
CA ALA A 290 20.34 -3.29 -2.96
C ALA A 290 20.52 -3.83 -1.54
N ALA A 291 20.88 -2.93 -0.63
CA ALA A 291 20.91 -3.17 0.81
C ALA A 291 20.25 -1.97 1.50
N ALA A 292 19.41 -2.23 2.49
CA ALA A 292 18.77 -1.20 3.28
C ALA A 292 18.84 -1.56 4.76
N ARG A 293 19.28 -0.62 5.60
CA ARG A 293 19.15 -0.75 7.05
C ARG A 293 17.70 -0.52 7.46
N ARG A 294 17.17 -1.36 8.33
CA ARG A 294 15.84 -1.17 8.94
C ARG A 294 16.01 -0.71 10.37
N ASP A 295 15.53 0.50 10.63
CA ASP A 295 15.43 1.02 11.99
C ASP A 295 14.04 0.73 12.55
N PRO A 296 13.92 0.35 13.83
CA PRO A 296 12.63 0.30 14.52
C PRO A 296 11.90 1.65 14.45
N PRO A 297 10.55 1.65 14.49
CA PRO A 297 9.76 2.87 14.60
C PRO A 297 10.26 3.70 15.78
N HIS A 298 10.56 4.99 15.58
CA HIS A 298 11.05 5.83 16.65
C HIS A 298 10.70 7.30 16.43
N VAL A 299 10.74 8.06 17.52
CA VAL A 299 10.69 9.51 17.54
C VAL A 299 11.91 10.07 18.26
N ILE A 300 12.25 11.32 17.98
CA ILE A 300 13.32 12.04 18.66
C ILE A 300 12.68 13.11 19.53
N GLY A 301 12.95 13.07 20.84
CA GLY A 301 12.52 14.09 21.78
C GLY A 301 13.04 15.46 21.37
N ASP A 302 12.19 16.48 21.49
CA ASP A 302 12.57 17.87 21.30
C ASP A 302 12.56 18.67 22.61
N GLY A 303 12.20 18.02 23.73
CA GLY A 303 12.06 18.62 25.05
C GLY A 303 10.78 19.45 25.25
N MET A 304 9.86 19.47 24.28
CA MET A 304 8.65 20.28 24.32
C MET A 304 7.38 19.44 24.12
N ARG A 305 7.39 18.50 23.17
CA ARG A 305 6.24 17.69 22.79
C ARG A 305 6.25 16.32 23.44
N THR A 306 5.06 15.82 23.70
CA THR A 306 4.86 14.45 24.20
C THR A 306 5.23 13.42 23.12
N VAL A 307 5.51 12.18 23.54
CA VAL A 307 5.71 11.06 22.58
C VAL A 307 4.51 10.95 21.63
N ARG A 308 3.28 11.12 22.13
CA ARG A 308 2.06 11.10 21.33
C ARG A 308 2.05 12.15 20.22
N GLU A 309 2.38 13.39 20.54
CA GLU A 309 2.43 14.49 19.57
C GLU A 309 3.54 14.28 18.53
N LEU A 310 4.71 13.79 18.97
CA LEU A 310 5.81 13.46 18.06
C LEU A 310 5.43 12.33 17.09
N VAL A 311 4.75 11.29 17.59
CA VAL A 311 4.24 10.19 16.74
C VAL A 311 3.19 10.71 15.77
N GLN A 312 2.29 11.58 16.20
CA GLN A 312 1.30 12.20 15.32
C GLN A 312 1.97 12.99 14.20
N GLU A 313 2.97 13.82 14.50
CA GLU A 313 3.73 14.56 13.50
C GLU A 313 4.44 13.63 12.51
N VAL A 314 5.15 12.59 12.99
CA VAL A 314 5.82 11.62 12.11
C VAL A 314 4.82 10.90 11.21
N ASN A 315 3.60 10.65 11.69
CA ASN A 315 2.52 10.03 10.93
C ASN A 315 1.85 10.98 9.90
N LEU A 316 2.17 12.28 9.90
CA LEU A 316 1.75 13.21 8.84
C LEU A 316 2.52 13.03 7.53
N ASP A 317 3.62 12.26 7.52
CA ASP A 317 4.33 11.91 6.29
C ASP A 317 3.38 11.20 5.32
N PRO A 318 3.15 11.74 4.09
CA PRO A 318 2.19 11.16 3.14
C PRO A 318 2.58 9.75 2.68
N ARG A 319 3.82 9.32 2.91
CA ARG A 319 4.26 7.94 2.63
C ARG A 319 3.78 6.93 3.69
N ARG A 320 3.22 7.40 4.81
CA ARG A 320 2.69 6.59 5.92
C ARG A 320 1.19 6.38 5.82
N GLY A 321 0.78 5.20 5.38
CA GLY A 321 -0.62 4.79 5.31
C GLY A 321 -1.04 3.84 6.44
N SER A 322 -2.34 3.55 6.47
CA SER A 322 -2.90 2.40 7.18
C SER A 322 -2.46 1.11 6.51
N GLY A 323 -2.17 0.06 7.29
CA GLY A 323 -1.79 -1.24 6.76
C GLY A 323 -0.45 -1.23 5.99
N HIS A 324 -0.41 -1.97 4.87
CA HIS A 324 0.82 -2.26 4.11
C HIS A 324 0.75 -1.80 2.64
N ALA A 325 -0.21 -0.95 2.28
CA ALA A 325 -0.41 -0.50 0.90
C ALA A 325 0.53 0.65 0.49
N THR A 326 1.21 1.27 1.46
CA THR A 326 2.12 2.41 1.27
C THR A 326 3.56 2.02 1.65
N SER A 327 4.54 2.88 1.34
CA SER A 327 5.96 2.59 1.58
C SER A 327 6.33 2.51 3.06
N LEU A 328 5.62 3.24 3.92
CA LEU A 328 5.82 3.24 5.36
C LEU A 328 4.47 2.95 6.04
N THR A 329 4.50 2.27 7.17
CA THR A 329 3.29 2.10 8.00
C THR A 329 3.26 3.19 9.06
N ARG A 330 2.06 3.69 9.39
CA ARG A 330 1.88 4.58 10.55
C ARG A 330 2.38 3.89 11.82
N ILE A 331 2.96 4.65 12.74
CA ILE A 331 3.39 4.16 14.04
C ILE A 331 2.16 4.15 14.96
N PRO A 332 1.62 2.97 15.35
CA PRO A 332 0.54 2.91 16.32
C PRO A 332 1.11 3.09 17.74
N LEU A 333 0.31 3.70 18.61
CA LEU A 333 0.54 3.66 20.06
C LEU A 333 -0.35 2.57 20.67
N ASP A 334 -0.11 1.33 20.24
CA ASP A 334 -0.80 0.15 20.73
C ASP A 334 -0.20 -0.38 22.05
N GLU A 335 -0.75 -1.47 22.58
CA GLU A 335 -0.28 -2.07 23.84
C GLU A 335 1.21 -2.45 23.80
N ILE A 336 1.73 -2.87 22.64
CA ILE A 336 3.13 -3.25 22.45
C ILE A 336 4.02 -2.01 22.50
N ALA A 337 3.62 -0.93 21.81
CA ALA A 337 4.31 0.34 21.84
C ALA A 337 4.34 0.91 23.27
N LEU A 338 3.20 0.89 23.97
CA LEU A 338 3.09 1.36 25.36
C LEU A 338 3.96 0.55 26.32
N ALA A 339 3.98 -0.78 26.21
CA ALA A 339 4.86 -1.63 27.00
C ALA A 339 6.35 -1.34 26.70
N THR A 340 6.68 -1.03 25.45
CA THR A 340 8.05 -0.67 25.04
C THR A 340 8.48 0.69 25.59
N LEU A 341 7.57 1.66 25.65
CA LEU A 341 7.79 2.95 26.31
C LEU A 341 7.99 2.77 27.81
N ALA A 342 7.16 1.95 28.47
CA ALA A 342 7.25 1.71 29.91
C ALA A 342 8.60 1.10 30.31
N ARG A 343 9.17 0.21 29.50
CA ARG A 343 10.53 -0.34 29.68
C ARG A 343 11.62 0.74 29.61
N GLN A 344 11.36 1.86 28.95
CA GLN A 344 12.24 3.03 28.87
C GLN A 344 11.92 4.09 29.93
N GLY A 345 10.98 3.80 30.86
CA GLY A 345 10.51 4.74 31.86
C GLY A 345 9.74 5.92 31.27
N LEU A 346 9.06 5.71 30.14
CA LEU A 346 8.24 6.71 29.46
C LEU A 346 6.80 6.23 29.32
N GLU A 347 5.90 7.18 29.22
CA GLU A 347 4.50 6.98 28.82
C GLU A 347 4.22 7.77 27.53
N ALA A 348 3.08 7.52 26.89
CA ALA A 348 2.69 8.23 25.67
C ALA A 348 2.64 9.76 25.86
N ASP A 349 2.28 10.21 27.06
CA ASP A 349 2.14 11.63 27.40
C ASP A 349 3.41 12.19 28.08
N SER A 350 4.49 11.41 28.16
CA SER A 350 5.80 11.91 28.59
C SER A 350 6.44 12.80 27.53
N VAL A 351 7.14 13.85 27.97
CA VAL A 351 7.96 14.73 27.10
C VAL A 351 9.41 14.25 27.15
N PRO A 352 9.94 13.62 26.07
CA PRO A 352 11.31 13.14 26.08
C PRO A 352 12.30 14.31 25.93
N ASP A 353 13.44 14.21 26.61
CA ASP A 353 14.52 15.20 26.52
C ASP A 353 14.96 15.42 25.07
N LYS A 354 15.41 16.65 24.78
CA LYS A 354 15.89 17.01 23.45
C LYS A 354 17.03 16.09 23.00
N GLY A 355 16.86 15.44 21.86
CA GLY A 355 17.81 14.51 21.27
C GLY A 355 17.69 13.07 21.78
N ARG A 356 16.83 12.78 22.77
CA ARG A 356 16.57 11.42 23.24
C ARG A 356 15.81 10.65 22.18
N ARG A 357 16.38 9.54 21.70
CA ARG A 357 15.67 8.59 20.83
C ARG A 357 14.72 7.74 21.66
N VAL A 358 13.46 7.68 21.23
CA VAL A 358 12.41 6.84 21.81
C VAL A 358 11.97 5.87 20.72
N ALA A 359 12.37 4.60 20.84
CA ALA A 359 12.24 3.57 19.80
C ALA A 359 11.57 2.30 20.31
#